data_AF-A0A6J0ZSU8-F1
#
_entry.id   AF-A0A6J0ZSU8-F1
#
_cell.length_a   1.000
_cell.length_b   1.000
_cell.length_c   1.000
_cell.angle_alpha   90.00
_cell.angle_beta   90.00
_cell.angle_gamma   90.00
#
_symmetry.space_group_name_H-M   'P 1'
#
loop_
_entity.id
_entity.type
_entity.pdbx_description
1 polymer ?
#
loop_
_entity_poly.entity_id
_entity_poly.type
_entity_poly.pdbx_seq_one_letter_code
_entity_poly.pdbx_strand_id
1 'polypeptide(L)'
;MKARWKGKGSEAKAIADPMSKIVSQLQSSLIHSKTHGLLSSCSVLVEVNAELADLLNRACFGRPRITAEKDKEWFQLDMEEAFYLCFSLKCLKVVGEDGCIKSNEELWEYMKSKKAVFPVFYRAYSYLRHKNWVVRSGLQYGVDFVAYRHHPALVHSEYAVLVLSEGDNDLNGRLRVWSDVHGTVRLCGSVAKTLLIVNVNNNSHGAISPSCLEHYTVEERTITRWNPEQCREDQAVLRI
;
A
#
# COMPACT_ATOMS: atom_id res chain seq x y z
N MET A 1 -19.33 5.54 2.59
CA MET A 1 -18.95 6.64 3.51
C MET A 1 -18.44 7.82 2.70
N LYS A 2 -18.66 9.07 3.16
CA LYS A 2 -18.07 10.27 2.54
C LYS A 2 -16.59 10.43 2.97
N ALA A 3 -15.78 11.05 2.13
CA ALA A 3 -14.39 11.35 2.44
C ALA A 3 -14.27 12.35 3.60
N ARG A 4 -13.23 12.18 4.43
CA ARG A 4 -12.95 13.06 5.57
C ARG A 4 -11.84 14.05 5.22
N TRP A 5 -12.23 15.21 4.73
CA TRP A 5 -11.32 16.27 4.28
C TRP A 5 -10.65 17.01 5.45
N LYS A 6 -9.37 17.36 5.32
CA LYS A 6 -8.59 18.06 6.36
C LYS A 6 -8.82 19.58 6.42
N GLY A 7 -9.44 20.17 5.39
CA GLY A 7 -9.63 21.61 5.32
C GLY A 7 -10.56 22.04 4.20
N LYS A 8 -10.98 23.32 4.24
CA LYS A 8 -11.78 23.93 3.18
C LYS A 8 -10.98 23.91 1.86
N GLY A 9 -11.63 23.48 0.78
CA GLY A 9 -11.01 23.39 -0.55
C GLY A 9 -10.15 22.15 -0.81
N SER A 10 -9.91 21.27 0.18
CA SER A 10 -9.18 20.01 -0.04
C SER A 10 -9.86 19.10 -1.06
N GLU A 11 -11.19 19.06 -1.04
CA GLU A 11 -12.00 18.30 -2.01
C GLU A 11 -11.81 18.82 -3.43
N ALA A 12 -11.95 20.13 -3.64
CA ALA A 12 -11.76 20.75 -4.94
C ALA A 12 -10.33 20.51 -5.48
N LYS A 13 -9.31 20.61 -4.63
CA LYS A 13 -7.91 20.29 -5.00
C LYS A 13 -7.74 18.83 -5.41
N ALA A 14 -8.35 17.90 -4.67
CA ALA A 14 -8.28 16.47 -4.95
C ALA A 14 -9.02 16.07 -6.24
N ILE A 15 -10.11 16.77 -6.57
CA ILE A 15 -10.86 16.58 -7.82
C ILE A 15 -10.10 17.18 -9.02
N ALA A 16 -9.48 18.35 -8.85
CA ALA A 16 -8.70 19.01 -9.89
C ALA A 16 -7.44 18.22 -10.29
N ASP A 17 -6.84 17.49 -9.36
CA ASP A 17 -5.65 16.68 -9.58
C ASP A 17 -5.84 15.25 -9.03
N PRO A 18 -6.56 14.38 -9.78
CA PRO A 18 -6.89 13.03 -9.31
C PRO A 18 -5.65 12.13 -9.30
N MET A 19 -5.60 11.22 -8.32
CA MET A 19 -4.45 10.32 -8.10
C MET A 19 -4.07 9.50 -9.34
N SER A 20 -5.04 9.06 -10.14
CA SER A 20 -4.80 8.32 -11.38
C SER A 20 -4.01 9.13 -12.41
N LYS A 21 -4.32 10.43 -12.54
CA LYS A 21 -3.58 11.35 -13.41
C LYS A 21 -2.16 11.56 -12.91
N ILE A 22 -1.98 11.77 -11.61
CA ILE A 22 -0.67 11.97 -10.99
C ILE A 22 0.21 10.73 -11.19
N VAL A 23 -0.32 9.51 -10.95
CA VAL A 23 0.42 8.26 -11.14
C VAL A 23 0.78 8.04 -12.62
N SER A 24 -0.11 8.38 -13.56
CA SER A 24 0.20 8.32 -14.99
C SER A 24 1.32 9.30 -15.38
N GLN A 25 1.30 10.53 -14.86
CA GLN A 25 2.38 11.50 -15.08
C GLN A 25 3.70 11.00 -14.53
N LEU A 26 3.71 10.47 -13.29
CA LEU A 26 4.90 9.87 -12.68
C LEU A 26 5.46 8.73 -13.55
N GLN A 27 4.58 7.84 -14.03
CA GLN A 27 4.98 6.72 -14.88
C GLN A 27 5.69 7.19 -16.15
N SER A 28 5.12 8.17 -16.86
CA SER A 28 5.73 8.74 -18.06
C SER A 28 7.06 9.42 -17.77
N SER A 29 7.15 10.21 -16.70
CA SER A 29 8.39 10.91 -16.31
C SER A 29 9.51 9.93 -15.94
N LEU A 30 9.22 8.86 -15.19
CA LEU A 30 10.21 7.84 -14.84
C LEU A 30 10.74 7.07 -16.06
N ILE A 31 9.86 6.77 -17.02
CA ILE A 31 10.27 6.12 -18.28
C ILE A 31 11.21 7.03 -19.08
N HIS A 32 10.92 8.34 -19.11
CA HIS A 32 11.72 9.32 -19.85
C HIS A 32 13.07 9.60 -19.18
N SER A 33 13.10 9.75 -17.85
CA SER A 33 14.30 10.11 -17.10
C SER A 33 15.35 8.99 -17.05
N LYS A 34 14.95 7.74 -17.36
CA LYS A 34 15.78 6.53 -17.21
C LYS A 34 16.38 6.41 -15.80
N THR A 35 15.65 6.89 -14.79
CA THR A 35 16.08 6.81 -13.41
C THR A 35 16.15 5.35 -12.95
N HIS A 36 17.15 5.02 -12.16
CA HIS A 36 17.36 3.71 -11.58
C HIS A 36 17.18 3.74 -10.07
N GLY A 37 16.59 2.69 -9.51
CA GLY A 37 16.56 2.45 -8.08
C GLY A 37 17.74 1.60 -7.66
N LEU A 38 18.47 2.01 -6.63
CA LEU A 38 19.55 1.25 -6.02
C LEU A 38 18.97 0.38 -4.90
N LEU A 39 19.16 -0.92 -5.00
CA LEU A 39 18.73 -1.86 -3.97
C LEU A 39 19.58 -1.67 -2.71
N SER A 40 18.91 -1.47 -1.57
CA SER A 40 19.57 -1.26 -0.28
C SER A 40 18.84 -2.03 0.82
N SER A 41 19.34 -3.22 1.13
CA SER A 41 18.84 -4.14 2.16
C SER A 41 17.33 -4.42 2.07
N CYS A 42 16.49 -3.65 2.77
CA CYS A 42 15.02 -3.82 2.80
C CYS A 42 14.28 -2.65 2.11
N SER A 43 14.96 -1.86 1.29
CA SER A 43 14.40 -0.70 0.58
C SER A 43 15.10 -0.46 -0.75
N VAL A 44 14.54 0.41 -1.57
CA VAL A 44 15.16 0.86 -2.82
C VAL A 44 15.33 2.38 -2.77
N LEU A 45 16.54 2.85 -3.01
CA LEU A 45 16.89 4.27 -3.04
C LEU A 45 16.88 4.79 -4.48
N VAL A 46 16.19 5.89 -4.72
CA VAL A 46 16.08 6.49 -6.05
C VAL A 46 16.62 7.90 -5.99
N GLU A 47 17.64 8.19 -6.79
CA GLU A 47 18.13 9.55 -7.01
C GLU A 47 17.19 10.25 -7.99
N VAL A 48 16.66 11.41 -7.60
CA VAL A 48 15.66 12.14 -8.37
C VAL A 48 16.00 13.62 -8.47
N ASN A 49 15.55 14.24 -9.55
CA ASN A 49 15.52 15.69 -9.69
C ASN A 49 14.25 16.27 -9.01
N ALA A 50 14.18 17.59 -8.90
CA ALA A 50 13.06 18.29 -8.24
C ALA A 50 11.69 17.97 -8.85
N GLU A 51 11.59 17.82 -10.18
CA GLU A 51 10.33 17.51 -10.85
C GLU A 51 9.83 16.11 -10.51
N LEU A 52 10.73 15.12 -10.54
CA LEU A 52 10.40 13.74 -10.20
C LEU A 52 10.16 13.58 -8.68
N ALA A 53 10.86 14.36 -7.85
CA ALA A 53 10.60 14.45 -6.42
C ALA A 53 9.17 14.96 -6.13
N ASP A 54 8.72 16.01 -6.81
CA ASP A 54 7.33 16.51 -6.71
C ASP A 54 6.33 15.42 -7.11
N LEU A 55 6.57 14.73 -8.23
CA LEU A 55 5.68 13.66 -8.71
C LEU A 55 5.63 12.47 -7.75
N LEU A 56 6.77 12.03 -7.19
CA LEU A 56 6.80 10.95 -6.19
C LEU A 56 6.04 11.34 -4.92
N ASN A 57 6.23 12.57 -4.44
CA ASN A 57 5.49 13.10 -3.29
C ASN A 57 3.99 13.12 -3.56
N ARG A 58 3.56 13.70 -4.68
CA ARG A 58 2.15 13.81 -5.06
C ARG A 58 1.50 12.45 -5.31
N ALA A 59 2.22 11.51 -5.90
CA ALA A 59 1.77 10.12 -6.11
C ALA A 59 1.83 9.25 -4.84
N CYS A 60 2.44 9.79 -3.78
CA CYS A 60 2.62 9.16 -2.47
C CYS A 60 3.48 7.88 -2.51
N PHE A 61 4.50 7.83 -3.36
CA PHE A 61 5.48 6.75 -3.37
C PHE A 61 6.73 7.15 -2.57
N GLY A 62 7.13 6.30 -1.64
CA GLY A 62 8.37 6.46 -0.90
C GLY A 62 8.37 7.63 0.07
N ARG A 63 9.56 7.94 0.55
CA ARG A 63 9.83 9.06 1.46
C ARG A 63 11.12 9.76 1.05
N PRO A 64 11.16 11.10 1.07
CA PRO A 64 12.41 11.81 0.85
C PRO A 64 13.39 11.49 1.99
N ARG A 65 14.67 11.33 1.63
CA ARG A 65 15.80 11.24 2.56
C ARG A 65 16.56 12.55 2.51
N ILE A 66 16.82 13.12 3.68
CA ILE A 66 17.63 14.34 3.81
C ILE A 66 19.09 13.96 3.54
N THR A 67 19.68 14.58 2.53
CA THR A 67 21.10 14.49 2.19
C THR A 67 21.79 15.84 2.43
N ALA A 68 23.11 15.81 2.65
CA ALA A 68 23.91 17.03 2.82
C ALA A 68 24.18 17.75 1.48
N GLU A 69 23.97 17.06 0.36
CA GLU A 69 24.20 17.56 -1.00
C GLU A 69 22.99 18.37 -1.48
N LYS A 70 23.20 19.64 -1.85
CA LYS A 70 22.12 20.59 -2.15
C LYS A 70 21.32 20.28 -3.43
N ASP A 71 21.88 19.49 -4.35
CA ASP A 71 21.32 19.32 -5.71
C ASP A 71 20.80 17.90 -6.00
N LYS A 72 20.87 16.98 -5.02
CA LYS A 72 20.45 15.58 -5.19
C LYS A 72 19.46 15.16 -4.12
N GLU A 73 18.21 14.98 -4.54
CA GLU A 73 17.16 14.45 -3.68
C GLU A 73 17.10 12.92 -3.81
N TRP A 74 17.06 12.24 -2.67
CA TRP A 74 16.93 10.78 -2.63
C TRP A 74 15.58 10.39 -2.07
N PHE A 75 14.92 9.46 -2.74
CA PHE A 75 13.69 8.85 -2.26
C PHE A 75 13.92 7.41 -1.85
N GLN A 76 13.47 7.06 -0.66
CA GLN A 76 13.46 5.69 -0.18
C GLN A 76 12.07 5.09 -0.43
N LEU A 77 12.03 4.04 -1.24
CA LEU A 77 10.86 3.22 -1.51
C LEU A 77 10.89 1.96 -0.66
N ASP A 78 9.72 1.60 -0.10
CA ASP A 78 9.54 0.28 0.51
C ASP A 78 9.54 -0.81 -0.58
N MET A 79 9.79 -2.08 -0.22
CA MET A 79 9.88 -3.19 -1.19
C MET A 79 8.62 -3.31 -2.06
N GLU A 80 7.43 -3.20 -1.48
CA GLU A 80 6.17 -3.27 -2.21
C GLU A 80 5.99 -2.09 -3.18
N GLU A 81 6.42 -0.89 -2.78
CA GLU A 81 6.36 0.31 -3.63
C GLU A 81 7.32 0.19 -4.82
N ALA A 82 8.57 -0.21 -4.56
CA ALA A 82 9.58 -0.38 -5.58
C ALA A 82 9.22 -1.48 -6.58
N PHE A 83 8.73 -2.63 -6.09
CA PHE A 83 8.29 -3.71 -6.95
C PHE A 83 7.03 -3.32 -7.74
N TYR A 84 6.13 -2.48 -7.19
CA TYR A 84 4.99 -1.97 -7.94
C TYR A 84 5.40 -1.05 -9.09
N LEU A 85 6.35 -0.14 -8.86
CA LEU A 85 6.89 0.74 -9.91
C LEU A 85 7.65 -0.05 -10.99
N CYS A 86 8.37 -1.11 -10.60
CA CYS A 86 9.13 -1.97 -11.51
C CYS A 86 8.24 -2.94 -12.30
N PHE A 87 7.41 -3.73 -11.61
CA PHE A 87 6.65 -4.83 -12.20
C PHE A 87 5.28 -4.40 -12.73
N SER A 88 4.47 -3.69 -11.94
CA SER A 88 3.10 -3.31 -12.33
C SER A 88 3.09 -2.12 -13.28
N LEU A 89 3.82 -1.06 -12.95
CA LEU A 89 3.88 0.17 -13.74
C LEU A 89 4.99 0.16 -14.80
N LYS A 90 5.96 -0.75 -14.71
CA LYS A 90 7.04 -0.92 -15.70
C LYS A 90 7.80 0.38 -15.98
N CYS A 91 7.97 1.22 -14.96
CA CYS A 91 8.57 2.55 -15.10
C CYS A 91 9.87 2.74 -14.33
N LEU A 92 10.22 1.84 -13.40
CA LEU A 92 11.48 1.90 -12.65
C LEU A 92 12.32 0.64 -12.87
N LYS A 93 13.62 0.80 -13.10
CA LYS A 93 14.57 -0.33 -13.12
C LYS A 93 15.35 -0.35 -11.81
N VAL A 94 15.51 -1.52 -11.21
CA VAL A 94 16.26 -1.69 -9.95
C VAL A 94 17.63 -2.30 -10.23
N VAL A 95 18.67 -1.71 -9.66
CA VAL A 95 20.07 -2.11 -9.78
C VAL A 95 20.53 -2.67 -8.44
N GLY A 96 21.20 -3.82 -8.48
CA GLY A 96 21.79 -4.46 -7.30
C GLY A 96 23.07 -3.80 -6.83
N GLU A 97 23.61 -4.30 -5.71
CA GLU A 97 24.91 -3.88 -5.17
C GLU A 97 26.07 -4.23 -6.13
N ASP A 98 25.86 -5.19 -7.02
CA ASP A 98 26.77 -5.58 -8.10
C ASP A 98 26.76 -4.62 -9.30
N GLY A 99 25.92 -3.58 -9.28
CA GLY A 99 25.75 -2.65 -10.40
C GLY A 99 24.94 -3.22 -11.57
N CYS A 100 24.41 -4.43 -11.45
CA CYS A 100 23.61 -5.08 -12.48
C CYS A 100 22.12 -4.76 -12.30
N ILE A 101 21.41 -4.53 -13.41
CA ILE A 101 19.94 -4.39 -13.40
C ILE A 101 19.34 -5.76 -13.07
N LYS A 102 18.50 -5.81 -12.04
CA LYS A 102 17.81 -7.04 -11.63
C LYS A 102 16.58 -7.30 -12.49
N SER A 103 16.39 -8.55 -12.90
CA SER A 103 15.13 -8.99 -13.52
C SER A 103 13.99 -8.98 -12.49
N ASN A 104 12.75 -9.11 -12.97
CA ASN A 104 11.59 -9.19 -12.07
C ASN A 104 11.68 -10.42 -11.15
N GLU A 105 12.19 -11.53 -11.66
CA GLU A 105 12.38 -12.79 -10.94
C GLU A 105 13.47 -12.65 -9.89
N GLU A 106 14.62 -12.08 -10.25
CA GLU A 106 15.72 -11.83 -9.31
C GLU A 106 15.30 -10.89 -8.17
N LEU A 107 14.58 -9.81 -8.51
CA LEU A 107 14.09 -8.85 -7.54
C LEU A 107 13.03 -9.47 -6.63
N TRP A 108 12.15 -10.32 -7.17
CA TRP A 108 11.16 -11.07 -6.42
C TRP A 108 11.79 -12.03 -5.43
N GLU A 109 12.76 -12.85 -5.87
CA GLU A 109 13.49 -13.75 -4.99
C GLU A 109 14.25 -13.00 -3.90
N TYR A 110 14.89 -11.87 -4.25
CA TYR A 110 15.56 -11.02 -3.27
C TYR A 110 14.58 -10.53 -2.20
N MET A 111 13.44 -9.95 -2.59
CA MET A 111 12.47 -9.39 -1.65
C MET A 111 11.84 -10.47 -0.77
N LYS A 112 11.55 -11.66 -1.31
CA LYS A 112 11.12 -12.82 -0.52
C LYS A 112 12.17 -13.27 0.49
N SER A 113 13.45 -13.28 0.10
CA SER A 113 14.55 -13.66 1.01
C SER A 113 14.68 -12.70 2.20
N LYS A 114 14.32 -11.43 2.01
CA LYS A 114 14.31 -10.41 3.07
C LYS A 114 13.02 -10.39 3.88
N LYS A 115 11.89 -10.71 3.25
CA LYS A 115 10.56 -10.70 3.86
C LYS A 115 9.76 -11.87 3.30
N ALA A 116 9.68 -12.97 4.05
CA ALA A 116 8.98 -14.18 3.62
C ALA A 116 7.50 -13.93 3.26
N VAL A 117 6.84 -13.00 3.95
CA VAL A 117 5.46 -12.57 3.69
C VAL A 117 5.31 -11.59 2.50
N PHE A 118 6.40 -11.24 1.82
CA PHE A 118 6.41 -10.26 0.74
C PHE A 118 5.38 -10.56 -0.37
N PRO A 119 5.21 -11.80 -0.87
CA PRO A 119 4.23 -12.07 -1.93
C PRO A 119 2.80 -11.68 -1.55
N VAL A 120 2.41 -12.00 -0.31
CA VAL A 120 1.09 -11.70 0.25
C VAL A 120 0.91 -10.19 0.40
N PHE A 121 1.89 -9.50 0.99
CA PHE A 121 1.85 -8.06 1.19
C PHE A 121 1.88 -7.28 -0.13
N TYR A 122 2.69 -7.71 -1.08
CA TYR A 122 2.74 -7.12 -2.41
C TYR A 122 1.43 -7.30 -3.16
N ARG A 123 0.80 -8.48 -3.08
CA ARG A 123 -0.52 -8.71 -3.68
C ARG A 123 -1.57 -7.77 -3.08
N ALA A 124 -1.62 -7.64 -1.76
CA ALA A 124 -2.53 -6.70 -1.09
C ALA A 124 -2.24 -5.24 -1.48
N TYR A 125 -0.98 -4.83 -1.45
CA TYR A 125 -0.53 -3.49 -1.83
C TYR A 125 -0.91 -3.15 -3.27
N SER A 126 -0.53 -4.01 -4.22
CA SER A 126 -0.83 -3.83 -5.64
C SER A 126 -2.33 -3.80 -5.89
N TYR A 127 -3.11 -4.69 -5.26
CA TYR A 127 -4.57 -4.70 -5.38
C TYR A 127 -5.20 -3.38 -4.94
N LEU A 128 -4.78 -2.82 -3.80
CA LEU A 128 -5.24 -1.52 -3.33
C LEU A 128 -4.82 -0.38 -4.28
N ARG A 129 -3.57 -0.39 -4.78
CA ARG A 129 -3.10 0.61 -5.76
C ARG A 129 -3.88 0.54 -7.09
N HIS A 130 -4.22 -0.65 -7.58
CA HIS A 130 -5.05 -0.83 -8.79
C HIS A 130 -6.48 -0.30 -8.59
N LYS A 131 -7.01 -0.35 -7.36
CA LYS A 131 -8.25 0.34 -6.97
C LYS A 131 -8.08 1.84 -6.73
N ASN A 132 -6.94 2.41 -7.11
CA ASN A 132 -6.60 3.82 -7.00
C ASN A 132 -6.52 4.34 -5.54
N TRP A 133 -6.31 3.46 -4.56
CA TRP A 133 -5.98 3.88 -3.20
C TRP A 133 -4.55 4.40 -3.13
N VAL A 134 -4.33 5.45 -2.32
CA VAL A 134 -3.00 5.75 -1.80
C VAL A 134 -2.75 4.84 -0.61
N VAL A 135 -1.71 4.02 -0.69
CA VAL A 135 -1.34 3.04 0.34
C VAL A 135 -0.06 3.51 1.02
N ARG A 136 -0.07 3.59 2.35
CA ARG A 136 1.12 3.94 3.15
C ARG A 136 1.29 2.95 4.29
N SER A 137 2.49 2.88 4.86
CA SER A 137 2.76 2.08 6.06
C SER A 137 1.76 2.39 7.18
N GLY A 138 1.17 1.33 7.74
CA GLY A 138 0.20 1.40 8.82
C GLY A 138 0.80 1.35 10.23
N LEU A 139 2.14 1.30 10.34
CA LEU A 139 2.85 1.01 11.58
C LEU A 139 2.44 1.92 12.76
N GLN A 140 2.20 3.20 12.50
CA GLN A 140 1.76 4.19 13.50
C GLN A 140 0.38 3.87 14.11
N TYR A 141 -0.41 3.03 13.46
CA TYR A 141 -1.76 2.65 13.87
C TYR A 141 -1.84 1.17 14.27
N GLY A 142 -0.70 0.48 14.36
CA GLY A 142 -0.65 -0.94 14.70
C GLY A 142 -1.26 -1.84 13.61
N VAL A 143 -1.28 -1.40 12.36
CA VAL A 143 -1.79 -2.18 11.21
C VAL A 143 -0.74 -2.22 10.09
N ASP A 144 -0.98 -3.00 9.05
CA ASP A 144 0.01 -3.23 7.98
C ASP A 144 0.07 -2.03 7.03
N PHE A 145 -1.10 -1.56 6.57
CA PHE A 145 -1.23 -0.37 5.73
C PHE A 145 -2.31 0.58 6.20
N VAL A 146 -2.29 1.80 5.69
CA VAL A 146 -3.43 2.72 5.71
C VAL A 146 -3.75 3.15 4.29
N ALA A 147 -5.04 3.22 3.97
CA ALA A 147 -5.53 3.57 2.64
C ALA A 147 -6.23 4.93 2.65
N TYR A 148 -5.82 5.81 1.75
CA TYR A 148 -6.41 7.13 1.54
C TYR A 148 -7.03 7.21 0.15
N ARG A 149 -8.18 7.90 0.03
CA ARG A 149 -8.81 8.19 -1.27
C ARG A 149 -7.95 9.14 -2.14
N HIS A 150 -7.20 10.03 -1.49
CA HIS A 150 -6.39 11.08 -2.10
C HIS A 150 -5.12 11.32 -1.27
N HIS A 151 -4.31 12.29 -1.67
CA HIS A 151 -3.08 12.65 -0.97
C HIS A 151 -3.31 12.88 0.55
N PRO A 152 -2.47 12.34 1.46
CA PRO A 152 -2.63 12.45 2.91
C PRO A 152 -2.66 13.88 3.45
N ALA A 153 -2.18 14.87 2.71
CA ALA A 153 -2.31 16.28 3.07
C ALA A 153 -3.74 16.82 2.91
N LEU A 154 -4.56 16.21 2.04
CA LEU A 154 -5.91 16.68 1.71
C LEU A 154 -7.00 15.96 2.50
N VAL A 155 -6.81 14.66 2.76
CA VAL A 155 -7.82 13.76 3.34
C VAL A 155 -7.22 12.90 4.45
N HIS A 156 -8.02 12.54 5.45
CA HIS A 156 -7.65 11.48 6.40
C HIS A 156 -7.76 10.11 5.74
N SER A 157 -6.95 9.13 6.17
CA SER A 157 -7.12 7.77 5.68
C SER A 157 -8.49 7.24 6.07
N GLU A 158 -9.07 6.42 5.20
CA GLU A 158 -10.36 5.79 5.46
C GLU A 158 -10.16 4.46 6.17
N TYR A 159 -9.22 3.67 5.66
CA TYR A 159 -8.98 2.32 6.16
C TYR A 159 -7.67 2.23 6.93
N ALA A 160 -7.73 1.49 8.03
CA ALA A 160 -6.60 0.83 8.66
C ALA A 160 -6.63 -0.62 8.17
N VAL A 161 -5.58 -1.07 7.49
CA VAL A 161 -5.59 -2.30 6.70
C VAL A 161 -4.75 -3.37 7.36
N LEU A 162 -5.33 -4.54 7.60
CA LEU A 162 -4.62 -5.76 7.95
C LEU A 162 -4.62 -6.72 6.77
N VAL A 163 -3.44 -7.24 6.45
CA VAL A 163 -3.26 -8.23 5.40
C VAL A 163 -3.23 -9.61 6.05
N LEU A 164 -4.13 -10.50 5.65
CA LEU A 164 -4.15 -11.88 6.12
C LEU A 164 -3.88 -12.84 4.94
N SER A 165 -3.38 -14.02 5.25
CA SER A 165 -3.20 -15.10 4.28
C SER A 165 -3.94 -16.33 4.79
N GLU A 166 -4.79 -16.94 3.97
CA GLU A 166 -5.37 -18.25 4.30
C GLU A 166 -4.39 -19.39 3.96
N GLY A 167 -4.35 -20.40 4.82
CA GLY A 167 -3.55 -21.62 4.65
C GLY A 167 -2.79 -22.06 5.91
N ASP A 168 -2.22 -23.27 5.89
CA ASP A 168 -1.47 -23.88 7.02
C ASP A 168 -0.26 -23.06 7.48
N ASN A 169 0.26 -22.19 6.62
CA ASN A 169 1.28 -21.20 6.95
C ASN A 169 0.62 -19.81 6.99
N ASP A 170 -0.21 -19.54 8.00
CA ASP A 170 -0.54 -18.15 8.35
C ASP A 170 0.73 -17.46 8.85
N LEU A 171 1.50 -16.97 7.88
CA LEU A 171 2.79 -16.33 8.07
C LEU A 171 2.66 -14.97 8.76
N ASN A 172 1.46 -14.38 8.86
CA ASN A 172 1.26 -13.07 9.47
C ASN A 172 0.71 -13.17 10.91
N GLY A 173 0.00 -14.25 11.24
CA GLY A 173 -0.32 -14.62 12.62
C GLY A 173 -1.23 -13.67 13.38
N ARG A 174 -1.97 -12.79 12.70
CA ARG A 174 -2.76 -11.72 13.31
C ARG A 174 -4.23 -12.11 13.42
N LEU A 175 -4.92 -11.56 14.43
CA LEU A 175 -6.36 -11.76 14.66
C LEU A 175 -6.77 -13.21 14.95
N ARG A 176 -5.87 -14.01 15.54
CA ARG A 176 -6.14 -15.42 15.86
C ARG A 176 -7.13 -15.60 17.02
N VAL A 177 -7.25 -14.59 17.88
CA VAL A 177 -8.14 -14.58 19.04
C VAL A 177 -9.02 -13.34 19.04
N TRP A 178 -10.22 -13.44 19.64
CA TRP A 178 -11.18 -12.34 19.70
C TRP A 178 -10.64 -11.08 20.36
N SER A 179 -9.74 -11.21 21.33
CA SER A 179 -9.09 -10.06 21.98
C SER A 179 -8.29 -9.21 20.98
N ASP A 180 -7.63 -9.84 19.99
CA ASP A 180 -6.88 -9.13 18.96
C ASP A 180 -7.81 -8.34 18.04
N VAL A 181 -8.96 -8.94 17.69
CA VAL A 181 -10.00 -8.29 16.88
C VAL A 181 -10.54 -7.08 17.64
N HIS A 182 -10.95 -7.25 18.90
CA HIS A 182 -11.46 -6.16 19.72
C HIS A 182 -10.43 -5.05 19.94
N GLY A 183 -9.19 -5.42 20.24
CA GLY A 183 -8.07 -4.48 20.40
C GLY A 183 -7.83 -3.67 19.12
N THR A 184 -7.77 -4.34 17.97
CA THR A 184 -7.55 -3.68 16.68
C THR A 184 -8.71 -2.75 16.32
N VAL A 185 -9.96 -3.19 16.49
CA VAL A 185 -11.15 -2.36 16.25
C VAL A 185 -11.16 -1.13 17.18
N ARG A 186 -10.77 -1.30 18.44
CA ARG A 186 -10.67 -0.19 19.41
C ARG A 186 -9.61 0.83 18.99
N LEU A 187 -8.43 0.36 18.58
CA LEU A 187 -7.34 1.21 18.09
C LEU A 187 -7.77 1.98 16.83
N CYS A 188 -8.34 1.29 15.84
CA CYS A 188 -8.82 1.92 14.60
C CYS A 188 -9.91 2.96 14.88
N GLY A 189 -10.88 2.62 15.74
CA GLY A 189 -11.96 3.52 16.15
C GLY A 189 -11.46 4.77 16.86
N SER A 190 -10.40 4.69 17.67
CA SER A 190 -9.82 5.85 18.39
C SER A 190 -9.29 6.94 17.45
N VAL A 191 -8.87 6.55 16.25
CA VAL A 191 -8.35 7.46 15.21
C VAL A 191 -9.30 7.58 14.03
N ALA A 192 -10.58 7.21 14.25
CA ALA A 192 -11.68 7.24 13.31
C ALA A 192 -11.35 6.57 11.96
N LYS A 193 -10.75 5.39 11.97
CA LYS A 193 -10.47 4.56 10.78
C LYS A 193 -11.33 3.32 10.83
N THR A 194 -11.82 2.89 9.67
CA THR A 194 -12.50 1.60 9.53
C THR A 194 -11.44 0.51 9.36
N LEU A 195 -11.56 -0.59 10.11
CA LEU A 195 -10.67 -1.73 9.93
C LEU A 195 -11.05 -2.44 8.63
N LEU A 196 -10.10 -2.57 7.71
CA LEU A 196 -10.22 -3.34 6.48
C LEU A 196 -9.30 -4.55 6.56
N ILE A 197 -9.87 -5.74 6.45
CA ILE A 197 -9.14 -6.97 6.28
C ILE A 197 -9.01 -7.22 4.78
N VAL A 198 -7.77 -7.36 4.32
CA VAL A 198 -7.43 -7.78 2.96
C VAL A 198 -6.87 -9.19 3.06
N ASN A 199 -7.72 -10.16 2.74
CA ASN A 199 -7.38 -11.56 2.77
C ASN A 199 -6.83 -11.99 1.43
N VAL A 200 -5.64 -12.58 1.42
CA VAL A 200 -4.91 -12.95 0.22
C VAL A 200 -4.73 -14.46 0.21
N ASN A 201 -5.44 -15.12 -0.70
CA ASN A 201 -5.45 -16.57 -0.78
C ASN A 201 -4.55 -17.01 -1.93
N ASN A 202 -3.52 -17.79 -1.61
CA ASN A 202 -2.65 -18.40 -2.60
C ASN A 202 -3.18 -19.79 -2.98
N ASN A 203 -3.74 -19.91 -4.19
CA ASN A 203 -4.28 -21.17 -4.70
C ASN A 203 -3.20 -22.09 -5.30
N SER A 204 -1.91 -21.75 -5.18
CA SER A 204 -0.80 -22.46 -5.85
C SER A 204 0.37 -22.77 -4.91
N HIS A 205 0.95 -23.97 -5.06
CA HIS A 205 2.16 -24.38 -4.35
C HIS A 205 3.40 -23.94 -5.14
N GLY A 206 3.87 -22.71 -4.90
CA GLY A 206 5.16 -22.25 -5.43
C GLY A 206 5.18 -20.78 -5.81
N ALA A 207 5.66 -19.92 -4.91
CA ALA A 207 5.84 -18.49 -5.17
C ALA A 207 7.19 -18.19 -5.86
N ILE A 208 7.61 -19.01 -6.84
CA ILE A 208 8.97 -18.96 -7.45
C ILE A 208 9.12 -17.79 -8.44
N SER A 209 8.02 -17.30 -9.01
CA SER A 209 8.04 -16.20 -9.97
C SER A 209 6.92 -15.21 -9.66
N PRO A 210 7.07 -13.92 -10.02
CA PRO A 210 5.98 -12.94 -9.95
C PRO A 210 4.69 -13.38 -10.66
N SER A 211 4.79 -14.25 -11.67
CA SER A 211 3.60 -14.81 -12.36
C SER A 211 2.64 -15.54 -11.43
N CYS A 212 3.11 -16.07 -10.28
CA CYS A 212 2.25 -16.72 -9.30
C CYS A 212 1.14 -15.79 -8.78
N LEU A 213 1.30 -14.47 -8.86
CA LEU A 213 0.31 -13.47 -8.45
C LEU A 213 -1.01 -13.58 -9.21
N GLU A 214 -1.04 -14.19 -10.39
CA GLU A 214 -2.27 -14.48 -11.15
C GLU A 214 -3.16 -15.49 -10.44
N HIS A 215 -2.57 -16.38 -9.63
CA HIS A 215 -3.29 -17.39 -8.84
C HIS A 215 -3.71 -16.88 -7.47
N TYR A 216 -3.34 -15.65 -7.10
CA TYR A 216 -3.70 -15.07 -5.81
C TYR A 216 -5.07 -14.41 -5.92
N THR A 217 -6.00 -14.86 -5.10
CA THR A 217 -7.31 -14.19 -4.95
C THR A 217 -7.29 -13.25 -3.75
N VAL A 218 -8.04 -12.15 -3.84
CA VAL A 218 -8.09 -11.14 -2.79
C VAL A 218 -9.54 -10.89 -2.39
N GLU A 219 -9.82 -11.06 -1.11
CA GLU A 219 -11.12 -10.76 -0.51
C GLU A 219 -11.00 -9.59 0.47
N GLU A 220 -11.96 -8.66 0.44
CA GLU A 220 -12.02 -7.51 1.32
C GLU A 220 -13.15 -7.69 2.34
N ARG A 221 -12.87 -7.47 3.63
CA ARG A 221 -13.90 -7.43 4.68
C ARG A 221 -13.68 -6.22 5.58
N THR A 222 -14.72 -5.41 5.77
CA THR A 222 -14.67 -4.32 6.76
C THR A 222 -15.20 -4.79 8.10
N ILE A 223 -14.45 -4.52 9.17
CA ILE A 223 -14.91 -4.75 10.54
C ILE A 223 -15.18 -3.40 11.19
N THR A 224 -16.41 -3.23 11.66
CA THR A 224 -16.84 -2.02 12.38
C THR A 224 -17.29 -2.39 13.79
N ARG A 225 -17.23 -1.41 14.70
CA ARG A 225 -17.79 -1.58 16.03
C ARG A 225 -19.30 -1.76 15.89
N TRP A 226 -19.85 -2.76 16.57
CA TRP A 226 -21.29 -2.88 16.72
C TRP A 226 -21.86 -1.62 17.40
N ASN A 227 -22.84 -0.99 16.76
CA ASN A 227 -23.53 0.19 17.30
C ASN A 227 -24.94 -0.21 17.75
N PRO A 228 -25.21 -0.30 19.06
CA PRO A 228 -26.53 -0.66 19.57
C PRO A 228 -27.65 0.22 19.02
N GLU A 229 -27.41 1.52 18.82
CA GLU A 229 -28.42 2.46 18.34
C GLU A 229 -28.88 2.18 16.90
N GLN A 230 -27.98 1.65 16.07
CA GLN A 230 -28.29 1.28 14.68
C GLN A 230 -29.02 -0.06 14.57
N CYS A 231 -29.02 -0.87 15.62
CA CYS A 231 -29.60 -2.21 15.65
C CYS A 231 -30.82 -2.31 16.58
N ARG A 232 -31.32 -1.19 17.12
CA ARG A 232 -32.49 -1.17 18.01
C ARG A 232 -33.81 -1.40 17.26
N GLU A 233 -33.89 -0.95 16.01
CA GLU A 233 -35.10 -0.97 15.20
C GLU A 233 -34.83 -1.59 13.83
N ASP A 234 -34.41 -2.85 13.77
CA ASP A 234 -34.53 -3.62 12.53
C ASP A 234 -36.03 -3.81 12.23
N GLN A 235 -36.63 -2.89 11.47
CA GLN A 235 -38.03 -2.96 11.02
C GLN A 235 -38.32 -4.17 10.09
N ALA A 236 -37.32 -5.00 9.81
CA ALA A 236 -37.42 -6.11 8.86
C ALA A 236 -37.93 -7.43 9.46
N VAL A 237 -38.11 -7.56 10.78
CA VAL A 237 -38.60 -8.81 11.37
C VAL A 237 -39.63 -8.53 12.45
N LEU A 238 -40.90 -8.44 12.05
CA LEU A 238 -42.08 -8.87 12.81
C LEU A 238 -43.28 -8.82 11.85
N ARG A 239 -43.34 -9.78 10.92
CA ARG A 239 -44.64 -10.24 10.42
C ARG A 239 -45.08 -11.35 11.37
N ILE A 240 -45.94 -10.99 12.31
CA ILE A 240 -46.75 -11.94 13.09
C ILE A 240 -47.79 -12.53 12.14
#